data_AF-A0A0F9DU44-F1
#
_entry.id   AF-A0A0F9DU44-F1
#
_cell.length_a   1.000
_cell.length_b   1.000
_cell.length_c   1.000
_cell.angle_alpha   90.00
_cell.angle_beta   90.00
_cell.angle_gamma   90.00
#
_symmetry.space_group_name_H-M   'P 1'
#
loop_
_entity.id
_entity.type
_entity.pdbx_description
1 polymer ?
#
loop_
_entity_poly.entity_id
_entity_poly.type
_entity_poly.pdbx_seq_one_letter_code
_entity_poly.pdbx_strand_id
1 'polypeptide(L)' 'MTKFVTKDPNSQLASIIKGYYIEETSRSLLLRLPNSISFLVPKRYIDSPFTCDKEIVQEFIVEDYILKKIGLPSPR' A
#
# COMPACT_ATOMS: atom_id res chain seq x y z
N MET A 1 13.75 -8.03 10.75
CA MET A 1 13.02 -6.87 10.20
C MET A 1 11.94 -7.38 9.27
N THR A 2 10.68 -7.30 9.68
CA THR A 2 9.54 -7.74 8.85
C THR A 2 9.41 -6.78 7.68
N LYS A 3 9.72 -7.24 6.46
CA LYS A 3 9.52 -6.44 5.25
C LYS A 3 8.01 -6.43 4.95
N PHE A 4 7.38 -5.27 5.10
CA PHE A 4 5.99 -5.02 4.72
C PHE A 4 5.86 -4.46 3.30
N VAL A 5 6.95 -4.45 2.52
CA VAL A 5 6.97 -4.08 1.09
C VAL A 5 7.73 -5.17 0.34
N THR A 6 7.11 -5.72 -0.70
CA THR A 6 7.68 -6.73 -1.60
C THR A 6 7.35 -6.36 -3.05
N LYS A 7 8.19 -6.76 -4.00
CA LYS A 7 7.95 -6.46 -5.41
C LYS A 7 6.74 -7.26 -5.90
N ASP A 8 5.86 -6.64 -6.69
CA ASP A 8 4.80 -7.38 -7.37
C ASP A 8 5.43 -8.25 -8.48
N PRO A 9 5.27 -9.58 -8.47
CA PRO A 9 5.82 -10.45 -9.52
C PRO A 9 5.21 -10.18 -10.90
N ASN A 10 4.03 -9.57 -10.96
CA ASN A 10 3.32 -9.30 -12.21
C ASN A 10 3.55 -7.88 -12.75
N SER A 11 4.24 -7.00 -12.00
CA SER A 11 4.43 -5.61 -12.39
C SER A 11 5.81 -5.08 -12.05
N GLN A 12 6.48 -4.50 -13.05
CA GLN A 12 7.74 -3.78 -12.85
C GLN A 12 7.56 -2.42 -12.17
N LEU A 13 6.33 -1.91 -12.06
CA LEU A 13 6.05 -0.56 -11.55
C LEU A 13 5.27 -0.57 -10.24
N ALA A 14 4.87 -1.73 -9.74
CA ALA A 14 4.12 -1.85 -8.49
C ALA A 14 4.86 -2.72 -7.46
N SER A 15 4.47 -2.53 -6.21
CA SER A 15 4.90 -3.31 -5.07
C SER A 15 3.68 -3.71 -4.25
N ILE A 16 3.76 -4.89 -3.65
CA ILE A 16 2.81 -5.37 -2.66
C ILE A 16 3.22 -4.80 -1.31
N ILE A 17 2.31 -4.11 -0.64
CA ILE A 17 2.49 -3.64 0.73
C ILE A 17 1.56 -4.39 1.67
N LYS A 18 2.02 -4.67 2.90
CA LYS A 18 1.20 -5.21 3.98
C LYS A 18 0.78 -4.09 4.90
N GLY A 19 -0.52 -3.86 5.04
CA GLY A 19 -1.04 -2.75 5.83
C GLY A 19 -2.50 -2.94 6.26
N TYR A 20 -3.03 -1.90 6.88
CA TYR A 20 -4.41 -1.80 7.33
C TYR A 20 -5.13 -0.75 6.50
N TYR A 21 -6.36 -1.06 6.12
CA TYR A 21 -7.29 -0.05 5.64
C TYR A 21 -7.73 0.84 6.80
N ILE A 22 -7.80 2.16 6.59
CA ILE A 22 -8.26 3.11 7.62
C ILE A 22 -9.53 3.83 7.18
N GLU A 23 -9.50 4.44 5.99
CA GLU A 23 -10.62 5.18 5.41
C GLU A 23 -10.51 5.24 3.88
N GLU A 24 -11.65 5.48 3.25
CA GLU A 24 -11.78 5.64 1.81
C GLU A 24 -12.49 6.96 1.51
N THR A 25 -11.93 7.69 0.56
CA THR A 25 -12.56 8.84 -0.07
C THR A 25 -12.97 8.50 -1.50
N SER A 26 -13.65 9.41 -2.18
CA SER A 26 -14.02 9.21 -3.59
C SER A 26 -12.82 8.96 -4.51
N ARG A 27 -11.61 9.44 -4.15
CA ARG A 27 -10.41 9.37 -5.00
C ARG A 27 -9.21 8.67 -4.40
N SER A 28 -9.21 8.36 -3.10
CA SER A 28 -8.02 7.88 -2.39
C SER A 28 -8.38 6.94 -1.24
N LEU A 29 -7.43 6.08 -0.86
CA LEU A 29 -7.47 5.22 0.31
C LEU A 29 -6.40 5.68 1.31
N LEU A 30 -6.77 5.80 2.59
CA LEU A 30 -5.81 5.96 3.67
C LEU A 30 -5.42 4.57 4.18
N LEU A 31 -4.13 4.27 4.08
CA LEU A 31 -3.55 3.02 4.53
C LEU A 31 -2.60 3.30 5.70
N ARG A 32 -2.51 2.34 6.63
CA ARG A 32 -1.55 2.35 7.73
C ARG A 32 -0.68 1.11 7.68
N LEU A 33 0.63 1.27 7.77
CA LEU A 33 1.58 0.16 7.84
C LEU A 33 1.72 -0.35 9.28
N PRO A 34 2.24 -1.57 9.48
CA PRO A 34 2.51 -2.13 10.81
C PRO A 34 3.47 -1.28 11.66
N ASN A 35 4.32 -0.47 11.05
CA ASN A 35 5.22 0.47 11.72
C ASN A 35 4.58 1.85 12.02
N SER A 36 3.24 1.92 12.00
CA SER A 36 2.45 3.13 12.28
C SER A 36 2.59 4.28 11.28
N ILE A 37 3.25 4.07 10.13
CA ILE A 37 3.25 5.04 9.03
C ILE A 37 1.88 4.98 8.34
N SER A 38 1.21 6.13 8.22
CA SER A 38 -0.04 6.27 7.48
C SER A 38 0.15 7.14 6.25
N PHE A 39 -0.49 6.79 5.14
CA PHE A 39 -0.40 7.56 3.90
C PHE A 39 -1.62 7.37 3.00
N LEU A 40 -1.90 8.39 2.19
CA LEU A 40 -2.95 8.38 1.19
C LEU A 40 -2.44 7.83 -0.14
N VAL A 41 -3.19 6.88 -0.69
CA VAL A 41 -2.96 6.31 -2.02
C VAL A 41 -4.14 6.69 -2.92
N PRO A 42 -3.95 7.48 -3.99
CA PRO A 42 -5.01 7.71 -4.95
C PRO A 42 -5.40 6.40 -5.63
N LYS A 43 -6.71 6.17 -5.80
CA LYS A 43 -7.29 4.92 -6.31
C LYS A 43 -6.76 4.48 -7.67
N ARG A 44 -6.31 5.43 -8.49
CA ARG A 44 -5.70 5.13 -9.80
C ARG A 44 -4.31 4.47 -9.72
N TYR A 45 -3.74 4.35 -8.53
CA TYR A 45 -2.39 3.83 -8.27
C TYR A 45 -2.38 2.67 -7.28
N ILE A 46 -3.55 2.10 -7.02
CA ILE A 46 -3.75 0.92 -6.22
C ILE A 46 -4.65 -0.03 -7.01
N ASP A 47 -4.21 -1.27 -7.14
CA ASP A 47 -4.93 -2.28 -7.92
C ASP A 47 -4.97 -3.59 -7.14
N SER A 48 -5.79 -3.61 -6.09
CA SER A 48 -5.95 -4.79 -5.24
C SER A 48 -7.36 -4.86 -4.66
N PRO A 49 -8.00 -6.03 -4.63
CA PRO A 49 -9.17 -6.22 -3.79
C PRO A 49 -8.77 -6.05 -2.32
N PHE A 50 -9.59 -5.38 -1.54
CA PHE A 50 -9.36 -5.18 -0.11
C PHE A 50 -10.68 -5.25 0.68
N THR A 51 -10.57 -5.55 1.97
CA THR A 51 -11.67 -5.45 2.94
C THR A 51 -11.62 -4.10 3.66
N CYS A 52 -12.79 -3.56 4.00
CA CYS A 52 -12.93 -2.35 4.82
C CYS A 52 -12.73 -2.59 6.32
N ASP A 53 -12.36 -3.81 6.71
CA ASP A 53 -11.99 -4.14 8.10
C ASP A 53 -10.66 -3.47 8.47
N LYS A 54 -10.69 -2.65 9.54
CA LYS A 54 -9.55 -1.84 10.00
C LYS A 54 -8.61 -2.62 10.92
N GLU A 55 -9.02 -3.80 11.39
CA GLU A 55 -8.26 -4.63 12.33
C GLU A 55 -7.43 -5.70 11.62
N ILE A 56 -7.68 -5.92 10.33
CA ILE A 56 -7.02 -6.96 9.53
C ILE A 56 -5.84 -6.38 8.73
N VAL A 57 -4.69 -7.04 8.84
CA VAL A 57 -3.57 -6.83 7.92
C VAL A 57 -3.90 -7.50 6.60
N GLN A 58 -3.77 -6.74 5.52
CA GLN A 58 -4.00 -7.23 4.17
C GLN A 58 -2.95 -6.70 3.20
N GLU A 59 -2.91 -7.30 2.02
CA GLU A 59 -1.99 -6.94 0.96
C GLU A 59 -2.62 -5.93 0.00
N PHE A 60 -1.88 -4.88 -0.32
CA PHE A 60 -2.28 -3.88 -1.30
C PHE A 60 -1.23 -3.79 -2.40
N ILE A 61 -1.65 -3.74 -3.65
CA ILE A 61 -0.74 -3.54 -4.79
C ILE A 61 -0.72 -2.05 -5.08
N VAL A 62 0.41 -1.40 -4.82
CA VAL A 62 0.57 0.06 -4.95
C VAL A 62 1.73 0.37 -5.88
N GLU A 63 1.55 1.36 -6.76
CA GLU A 63 2.65 1.79 -7.63
C GLU A 63 3.87 2.31 -6.85
N ASP A 64 5.07 1.95 -7.31
CA ASP A 64 6.34 2.26 -6.67
C ASP A 64 6.58 3.76 -6.50
N TYR A 65 6.02 4.58 -7.39
CA TYR A 65 6.18 6.02 -7.29
C TYR A 65 5.47 6.60 -6.05
N ILE A 66 4.38 5.98 -5.57
CA ILE A 66 3.74 6.35 -4.29
C ILE A 66 4.71 6.07 -3.15
N LEU A 67 5.31 4.88 -3.14
CA LEU A 67 6.27 4.47 -2.10
C LEU A 67 7.47 5.42 -2.06
N LYS A 68 8.00 5.80 -3.24
CA LYS A 68 9.07 6.79 -3.36
C LYS A 68 8.67 8.15 -2.79
N LYS A 69 7.45 8.62 -3.06
CA LYS A 69 6.95 9.91 -2.53
C LYS A 69 6.87 9.96 -1.01
N ILE A 70 6.60 8.83 -0.36
CA ILE A 70 6.50 8.74 1.11
C ILE A 70 7.81 8.25 1.76
N GLY A 71 8.90 8.16 1.00
CA GLY A 71 10.22 7.77 1.51
C GLY A 71 10.37 6.28 1.84
N LEU A 72 9.47 5.43 1.36
CA LEU A 72 9.60 3.97 1.52
C LEU A 72 10.48 3.39 0.42
N PRO A 73 11.41 2.48 0.77
CA PRO A 73 12.21 1.79 -0.23
C PRO A 73 11.31 0.88 -1.06
N SER A 74 11.25 1.15 -2.37
CA SER A 74 10.66 0.23 -3.34
C SER A 74 11.67 -0.90 -3.60
N PRO A 75 11.29 -2.17 -3.39
CA PRO A 75 12.14 -3.31 -3.70
C PRO A 75 12.48 -3.31 -5.20
N ARG A 76 13.76 -3.51 -5.50
CA ARG A 76 14.26 -3.67 -6.88
C ARG A 76 13.96 -5.06 -7.40
#